data_AF-A0A176Y8E9-F1
#
_entry.id   AF-A0A176Y8E9-F1
#
_cell.length_a   1.000
_cell.length_b   1.000
_cell.length_c   1.000
_cell.angle_alpha   90.00
_cell.angle_beta   90.00
_cell.angle_gamma   90.00
#
_symmetry.space_group_name_H-M   'P 1'
#
loop_
_entity.id
_entity.type
_entity.pdbx_description
1 polymer ?
#
loop_
_entity_poly.entity_id
_entity_poly.type
_entity_poly.pdbx_seq_one_letter_code
_entity_poly.pdbx_strand_id
1 'polypeptide(L)' 'MPIMTKATTYTVKARNFEYRVKPTLEAAVSVAREKVWPFAPDEKVRVYHGAELVGEIKPTSDVREGGIRRAA' A
#
# COMPACT_ATOMS: atom_id res chain seq x y z
N MET A 1 17.64 -28.82 7.60
CA MET A 1 17.99 -27.39 7.46
C MET A 1 16.69 -26.62 7.42
N PRO A 2 16.42 -25.68 8.34
CA PRO A 2 15.14 -24.99 8.37
C PRO A 2 15.02 -24.10 7.12
N ILE A 3 13.91 -24.25 6.40
CA ILE A 3 13.48 -23.29 5.38
C ILE A 3 13.33 -21.93 6.06
N MET A 4 14.33 -21.07 5.91
CA MET A 4 14.24 -19.67 6.34
C MET A 4 13.04 -19.07 5.60
N THR A 5 11.93 -18.95 6.32
CA THR A 5 10.80 -18.09 5.97
C THR A 5 11.38 -16.69 5.80
N LYS A 6 11.79 -16.35 4.57
CA LYS A 6 12.15 -14.98 4.20
C LYS A 6 10.98 -14.15 4.69
N ALA A 7 11.23 -13.34 5.72
CA ALA A 7 10.24 -12.45 6.29
C ALA A 7 9.58 -11.73 5.10
N THR A 8 8.33 -12.11 4.83
CA THR A 8 7.57 -11.70 3.66
C THR A 8 7.09 -10.29 3.97
N THR A 9 8.04 -9.36 4.09
CA THR A 9 7.79 -7.97 4.48
C THR A 9 7.54 -7.17 3.23
N TYR A 10 6.41 -6.48 3.19
CA TYR A 10 6.10 -5.55 2.12
C TYR A 10 6.59 -4.17 2.56
N THR A 11 7.25 -3.47 1.65
CA THR A 11 7.81 -2.15 1.87
C THR A 11 6.98 -1.14 1.12
N VAL A 12 6.37 -0.22 1.85
CA VAL A 12 5.60 0.89 1.32
C VAL A 12 6.55 2.08 1.19
N LYS A 13 6.81 2.51 -0.05
CA LYS A 13 7.65 3.67 -0.36
C LYS A 13 6.80 4.78 -0.95
N ALA A 14 6.90 5.95 -0.34
CA ALA A 14 6.27 7.17 -0.83
C ALA A 14 7.19 8.35 -0.56
N ARG A 15 7.75 8.97 -1.60
CA ARG A 15 8.77 10.05 -1.47
C ARG A 15 9.86 9.74 -0.43
N ASN A 16 9.83 10.41 0.73
CA ASN A 16 10.77 10.27 1.84
C ASN A 16 10.29 9.31 2.95
N PHE A 17 9.15 8.67 2.75
CA PHE A 17 8.54 7.75 3.69
C PHE A 17 8.78 6.32 3.23
N GLU A 18 9.43 5.54 4.08
CA GLU A 18 9.57 4.09 3.93
C GLU A 18 8.95 3.42 5.17
N TYR A 19 7.93 2.59 4.94
CA TYR A 19 7.27 1.84 6.00
C TYR A 19 7.31 0.35 5.68
N ARG A 20 7.74 -0.46 6.66
CA ARG A 20 7.65 -1.93 6.57
C ARG A 20 6.34 -2.37 7.20
N VAL A 21 5.52 -3.05 6.42
CA VAL A 21 4.20 -3.52 6.84
C VAL A 21 4.07 -5.03 6.62
N LYS A 22 3.05 -5.61 7.28
CA LYS A 22 2.61 -6.97 7.00
C LYS A 22 2.25 -7.13 5.52
N PRO A 23 2.33 -8.36 4.97
CA PRO A 23 2.20 -8.62 3.54
C PRO A 23 0.78 -8.52 2.97
N THR A 24 0.08 -7.41 3.23
CA THR A 24 -1.27 -7.21 2.73
C THR A 24 -1.40 -5.84 2.09
N LEU A 25 -2.13 -5.81 0.96
CA LEU A 25 -2.42 -4.56 0.24
C LEU A 25 -3.20 -3.59 1.14
N GLU A 26 -4.10 -4.12 1.99
CA GLU A 26 -4.88 -3.35 2.96
C GLU A 26 -4.00 -2.63 3.98
N ALA A 27 -2.96 -3.29 4.51
CA ALA A 27 -2.03 -2.65 5.44
C ALA A 27 -1.24 -1.52 4.76
N ALA A 28 -0.85 -1.72 3.48
CA ALA A 28 -0.19 -0.69 2.71
C ALA A 28 -1.10 0.52 2.45
N VAL A 29 -2.39 0.30 2.17
CA VAL A 29 -3.40 1.35 2.01
C VAL A 29 -3.64 2.09 3.33
N SER A 30 -3.74 1.38 4.46
CA SER A 30 -3.89 2.02 5.78
C SER A 30 -2.71 2.94 6.08
N VAL A 31 -1.48 2.47 5.86
CA VAL A 31 -0.28 3.29 6.05
C VAL A 31 -0.22 4.46 5.08
N ALA A 32 -0.59 4.28 3.81
CA ALA A 32 -0.71 5.38 2.86
C ALA A 32 -1.67 6.46 3.38
N ARG A 33 -2.87 6.07 3.83
CA ARG A 33 -3.92 6.99 4.29
C ARG A 33 -3.60 7.67 5.61
N GLU A 34 -2.97 6.97 6.54
CA GLU A 34 -2.74 7.46 7.91
C GLU A 34 -1.38 8.12 8.10
N LYS A 35 -0.38 7.80 7.27
CA LYS A 35 1.00 8.26 7.44
C LYS A 35 1.54 9.05 6.27
N VAL A 36 1.10 8.79 5.04
CA VAL A 36 1.62 9.47 3.84
C VAL A 36 0.72 10.62 3.42
N TRP A 37 -0.54 10.34 3.08
CA TRP A 37 -1.48 11.34 2.54
C TRP A 37 -1.84 12.52 3.46
N PRO A 38 -1.76 12.42 4.80
CA PRO A 38 -1.91 13.61 5.65
C PRO A 38 -0.81 14.66 5.43
N PHE A 39 0.37 14.23 4.96
CA PHE A 39 1.53 15.11 4.70
C PHE A 39 1.76 15.33 3.21
N ALA A 40 1.33 14.40 2.36
CA ALA A 40 1.51 14.43 0.92
C ALA A 40 0.27 13.84 0.22
N PRO A 41 -0.84 14.60 0.13
CA PRO A 41 -2.16 14.10 -0.26
C PRO A 41 -2.22 13.57 -1.70
N ASP A 42 -1.36 14.04 -2.60
CA ASP A 42 -1.28 13.60 -4.00
C ASP A 42 -0.16 12.57 -4.26
N GLU A 43 0.47 12.07 -3.20
CA GLU A 43 1.62 11.18 -3.32
C GLU A 43 1.22 9.76 -3.71
N LYS A 44 1.88 9.25 -4.75
CA LYS A 44 1.76 7.86 -5.17
C LYS A 44 2.53 6.97 -4.21
N VAL A 45 1.85 5.97 -3.67
CA VAL A 45 2.44 5.03 -2.73
C VAL A 45 2.78 3.73 -3.47
N ARG A 46 4.06 3.39 -3.52
CA ARG A 46 4.57 2.20 -4.22
C ARG A 46 4.76 1.08 -3.20
N VAL A 47 4.19 -0.08 -3.47
CA VAL A 47 4.26 -1.25 -2.59
C VAL A 47 5.23 -2.25 -3.21
N TYR A 48 6.27 -2.56 -2.47
CA TYR A 48 7.31 -3.51 -2.88
C TYR A 48 7.23 -4.78 -2.05
N HIS A 49 7.44 -5.93 -2.69
CA HIS A 49 7.69 -7.18 -2.03
C HIS A 49 9.16 -7.56 -2.20
N GLY A 50 9.95 -7.38 -1.15
CA GLY A 50 11.41 -7.42 -1.26
C GLY A 50 11.92 -6.32 -2.20
N ALA A 51 12.42 -6.71 -3.38
CA ALA A 51 12.89 -5.78 -4.42
C ALA A 51 11.88 -5.57 -5.57
N GLU A 52 10.81 -6.35 -5.60
CA GLU A 52 9.84 -6.33 -6.70
C GLU A 52 8.71 -5.35 -6.41
N LEU A 53 8.34 -4.52 -7.39
CA LEU A 53 7.17 -3.65 -7.29
C LEU A 53 5.91 -4.48 -7.55
N VAL A 54 5.06 -4.63 -6.53
CA VAL A 54 3.84 -5.44 -6.61
C VAL A 54 2.58 -4.61 -6.84
N GLY A 55 2.63 -3.30 -6.56
CA GLY A 55 1.47 -2.44 -6.72
C GLY A 55 1.75 -0.97 -6.46
N GLU A 56 0.89 -0.11 -6.99
CA GLU A 56 0.92 1.32 -6.74
C GLU A 56 -0.48 1.81 -6.33
N ILE A 57 -0.55 2.50 -5.20
CA ILE A 57 -1.76 3.07 -4.64
C ILE A 57 -1.74 4.56 -4.97
N LYS A 58 -2.76 5.02 -5.70
CA LYS A 58 -2.95 6.43 -6.01
C LYS A 58 -3.96 7.03 -5.02
N PRO A 59 -3.72 8.24 -4.49
CA PRO A 59 -4.62 8.89 -3.54
C PRO A 59 -6.02 9.16 -4.10
N THR A 60 -6.14 9.35 -5.41
CA THR A 60 -7.38 9.66 -6.12
C THR A 60 -8.05 8.44 -6.76
N SER A 61 -7.49 7.24 -6.60
CA SER A 61 -8.20 6.02 -6.96
C SER A 61 -8.97 5.54 -5.75
N ASP A 62 -10.20 6.03 -5.63
CA ASP A 62 -11.37 5.35 -5.06
C ASP A 62 -11.00 3.97 -4.49
N VAL A 63 -10.75 3.89 -3.18
CA VAL A 63 -11.11 2.66 -2.46
C VAL A 63 -12.64 2.66 -2.47
N ARG A 64 -13.22 2.33 -3.63
CA ARG A 64 -14.66 2.14 -3.80
C ARG A 64 -14.98 0.81 -3.16
N GLU A 65 -15.09 0.83 -1.84
CA GLU A 65 -15.78 -0.21 -1.11
C GLU A 65 -17.22 -0.29 -1.66
N GLY A 66 -17.53 -1.34 -2.41
CA GLY A 66 -18.86 -1.96 -2.39
C GLY A 66 -20.09 -1.14 -2.80
N GLY A 67 -19.99 -0.06 -3.57
CA GLY A 67 -21.16 0.65 -4.11
C GLY A 67 -21.64 0.08 -5.45
N ILE A 68 -22.22 -1.12 -5.44
CA ILE A 68 -22.93 -1.70 -6.59
C ILE A 68 -23.86 -0.67 -7.24
N ARG A 69 -23.73 -0.56 -8.57
CA ARG A 69 -24.48 0.32 -9.45
C ARG A 69 -25.99 0.06 -9.30
N ARG A 70 -26.76 1.07 -8.93
CA ARG A 70 -28.14 1.24 -9.40
C ARG A 70 -28.36 2.71 -9.71
N ALA A 71 -28.05 3.07 -10.95
CA ALA A 71 -28.73 4.15 -11.62
C ALA A 71 -30.12 3.63 -12.02
N ALA A 72 -31.17 4.27 -11.52
CA ALA A 72 -32.52 4.27 -12.06
C ALA A 72 -33.07 5.68 -11.84
#